data_AF-A0AB38B7W0-F1
#
_entry.id   AF-A0AB38B7W0-F1
#
_cell.length_a   1.000
_cell.length_b   1.000
_cell.length_c   1.000
_cell.angle_alpha   90.00
_cell.angle_beta   90.00
_cell.angle_gamma   90.00
#
_symmetry.space_group_name_H-M   'P 1'
#
loop_
_entity.id
_entity.type
_entity.pdbx_description
1 polymer ?
#
loop_
_entity_poly.entity_id
_entity_poly.type
_entity_poly.pdbx_seq_one_letter_code
_entity_poly.pdbx_strand_id
1 'polypeptide(L)'
;MPSRRSLRRPVTLGAVICAALAGGLLTATQSASAAGTRIHDIQGSTRISPLAGQQVSEVPGTVTAIRSFGSARGFWVQDPHPDKNPATSEAVFVFTGKETPKVAVGDAITFSGTVSEYYPGGKDAGLQSVTEITGATWKTTSSGAPLPAAFKLNPASLPNRYAPSAGGNSIESLKLRPSSYALDRYESLEGMRVSVSNAPVVGPTSSYHELWVTAEPGHHRTARGGTLYGSYADPNGGRVKVASLIPPAQAPEPFPVADVGQALSGTTAGPLDYDNFGGYTLQATELGKVTGDSPTPETTRKQKSDELAVATYNVENLSPATPQAKFDRLAKALVQNLSSPDVVALEEVQDDSGPKDNGVVTAGETLKKLTDAIKAAGGPAYEWRQIDPVNDQDGGQPGGNIRTAFLFNPERASFTDIKGGDATTPVKVVDDHGKASLSASPGRIAPADEAWKTSRKPLVGQFSAKSRPGSRVFVIANHFNSKGGDQGLDSRFQPPARSSETQRTAQARLVNSFVKDLLAKDPKAGVVVAGDLNDYQFSPALKDLTAGGVLTDQVRRLPAAERYGYVYSGNSQVLDHMLTSRPLTRSDYDIVHLNAEYADQASDHDPQVLRIKP
;
A
#
# COMPACT_ATOMS: atom_id res chain seq x y z
N MET A 1 -54.12 -29.85 62.14
CA MET A 1 -55.52 -29.36 62.25
C MET A 1 -55.62 -28.03 61.51
N PRO A 2 -56.72 -27.78 60.79
CA PRO A 2 -56.97 -28.27 59.44
C PRO A 2 -57.05 -27.08 58.45
N SER A 3 -57.04 -27.27 57.14
CA SER A 3 -58.19 -27.65 56.30
C SER A 3 -57.87 -27.13 54.89
N ARG A 4 -58.28 -27.67 53.73
CA ARG A 4 -59.14 -28.79 53.30
C ARG A 4 -59.00 -28.75 51.76
N ARG A 5 -58.80 -29.92 51.14
CA ARG A 5 -59.71 -30.57 50.14
C ARG A 5 -60.01 -29.80 48.84
N SER A 6 -60.15 -30.40 47.66
CA SER A 6 -59.99 -31.77 47.15
C SER A 6 -60.56 -31.87 45.72
N LEU A 7 -60.27 -33.01 45.06
CA LEU A 7 -61.03 -33.70 43.98
C LEU A 7 -60.84 -33.11 42.56
N ARG A 8 -60.59 -33.92 41.52
CA ARG A 8 -61.25 -35.20 41.19
C ARG A 8 -60.31 -36.21 40.50
N ARG A 9 -60.43 -37.48 40.92
CA ARG A 9 -60.18 -38.75 40.16
C ARG A 9 -61.52 -39.13 39.47
N PRO A 10 -61.63 -40.01 38.44
CA PRO A 10 -61.23 -41.44 38.54
C PRO A 10 -60.78 -42.13 37.21
N VAL A 11 -59.94 -43.19 37.24
CA VAL A 11 -60.24 -44.66 37.19
C VAL A 11 -60.82 -45.04 35.80
N THR A 12 -60.39 -46.06 35.03
CA THR A 12 -60.40 -47.53 35.24
C THR A 12 -59.88 -48.15 33.91
N LEU A 13 -58.91 -49.10 33.92
CA LEU A 13 -59.04 -50.58 33.76
C LEU A 13 -59.03 -51.16 32.34
N GLY A 14 -58.35 -52.32 32.21
CA GLY A 14 -58.42 -53.30 31.12
C GLY A 14 -57.04 -53.52 30.48
N ALA A 15 -56.12 -54.36 30.97
CA ALA A 15 -56.14 -55.80 31.25
C ALA A 15 -56.40 -56.68 30.00
N VAL A 16 -55.57 -57.74 29.88
CA VAL A 16 -55.76 -59.02 29.16
C VAL A 16 -55.18 -59.08 27.72
N ILE A 17 -54.44 -60.08 27.21
CA ILE A 17 -53.80 -61.36 27.63
C ILE A 17 -52.93 -61.85 26.43
N CYS A 18 -51.97 -62.75 26.69
CA CYS A 18 -51.27 -63.70 25.77
C CYS A 18 -50.27 -63.14 24.72
N ALA A 19 -48.98 -63.45 24.83
CA ALA A 19 -48.30 -64.74 24.61
C ALA A 19 -47.96 -65.02 23.13
N ALA A 20 -46.64 -65.09 22.91
CA ALA A 20 -45.90 -65.75 21.83
C ALA A 20 -46.06 -65.23 20.39
N LEU A 21 -44.99 -64.62 19.86
CA LEU A 21 -44.16 -65.25 18.83
C LEU A 21 -42.99 -64.32 18.48
N ALA A 22 -41.78 -64.87 18.53
CA ALA A 22 -40.58 -64.27 17.98
C ALA A 22 -40.78 -64.06 16.46
N GLY A 23 -40.85 -62.81 16.05
CA GLY A 23 -40.87 -62.40 14.65
C GLY A 23 -40.01 -61.15 14.52
N GLY A 24 -38.97 -61.25 13.70
CA GLY A 24 -37.87 -60.30 13.61
C GLY A 24 -38.30 -58.84 13.45
N LEU A 25 -37.80 -58.01 14.36
CA LEU A 25 -37.52 -56.62 14.07
C LEU A 25 -35.99 -56.51 14.03
N LEU A 26 -35.45 -56.64 12.82
CA LEU A 26 -34.25 -55.90 12.45
C LEU A 26 -34.55 -54.45 12.78
N THR A 27 -34.18 -54.02 13.99
CA THR A 27 -33.86 -52.62 14.21
C THR A 27 -32.72 -52.36 13.22
N ALA A 28 -33.06 -51.75 12.08
CA ALA A 28 -32.08 -51.01 11.32
C ALA A 28 -31.51 -50.02 12.32
N THR A 29 -30.35 -50.37 12.88
CA THR A 29 -29.43 -49.39 13.42
C THR A 29 -29.26 -48.42 12.29
N GLN A 30 -29.94 -47.28 12.39
CA GLN A 30 -29.64 -46.12 11.57
C GLN A 30 -28.20 -45.81 11.97
N SER A 31 -27.26 -46.42 11.25
CA SER A 31 -25.86 -46.10 11.35
C SER A 31 -25.81 -44.62 11.06
N ALA A 32 -25.67 -43.82 12.11
CA ALA A 32 -25.10 -42.49 11.98
C ALA A 32 -23.75 -42.76 11.31
N SER A 33 -23.71 -42.63 9.98
CA SER A 33 -22.47 -42.52 9.25
C SER A 33 -21.74 -41.40 9.97
N ALA A 34 -20.63 -41.71 10.65
CA ALA A 34 -19.73 -40.68 11.12
C ALA A 34 -19.45 -39.80 9.90
N ALA A 35 -19.93 -38.56 9.92
CA ALA A 35 -19.70 -37.64 8.82
C ALA A 35 -18.18 -37.48 8.73
N GLY A 36 -17.59 -37.93 7.61
CA GLY A 36 -16.15 -37.79 7.38
C GLY A 36 -15.77 -36.31 7.35
N THR A 37 -14.51 -36.01 7.65
CA THR A 37 -13.94 -34.65 7.65
C THR A 37 -14.31 -33.89 6.38
N ARG A 38 -14.78 -32.64 6.55
CA ARG A 38 -15.12 -31.72 5.47
C ARG A 38 -14.13 -30.56 5.43
N ILE A 39 -14.19 -29.75 4.38
CA ILE A 39 -13.25 -28.63 4.19
C ILE A 39 -13.42 -27.57 5.29
N HIS A 40 -14.63 -27.29 5.77
CA HIS A 40 -14.83 -26.40 6.93
C HIS A 40 -14.20 -26.93 8.22
N ASP A 41 -14.08 -28.24 8.40
CA ASP A 41 -13.38 -28.82 9.55
C ASP A 41 -11.86 -28.62 9.44
N ILE A 42 -11.32 -28.62 8.21
CA ILE A 42 -9.91 -28.31 7.92
C ILE A 42 -9.64 -26.84 8.16
N GLN A 43 -10.46 -25.94 7.61
CA GLN A 43 -10.28 -24.50 7.76
C GLN A 43 -10.49 -24.04 9.21
N GLY A 44 -11.58 -24.49 9.84
CA GLY A 44 -11.94 -24.07 11.19
C GLY A 44 -12.41 -22.61 11.27
N SER A 45 -12.57 -22.10 12.50
CA SER A 45 -13.14 -20.75 12.75
C SER A 45 -12.14 -19.70 13.23
N THR A 46 -10.85 -19.98 13.01
CA THR A 46 -9.68 -19.17 13.35
C THR A 46 -8.79 -19.06 12.10
N ARG A 47 -7.67 -18.33 12.17
CA ARG A 47 -6.71 -18.22 11.05
C ARG A 47 -5.78 -19.41 10.89
N ILE A 48 -5.76 -20.27 11.90
CA ILE A 48 -4.97 -21.48 11.93
C ILE A 48 -5.95 -22.64 11.96
N SER A 49 -5.73 -23.59 11.08
CA SER A 49 -6.47 -24.84 11.02
C SER A 49 -6.41 -25.58 12.38
N PRO A 50 -7.55 -26.05 12.91
CA PRO A 50 -7.56 -26.96 14.07
C PRO A 50 -6.96 -28.34 13.73
N LEU A 51 -6.78 -28.64 12.45
CA LEU A 51 -6.20 -29.89 11.94
C LEU A 51 -4.76 -29.70 11.44
N ALA A 52 -4.12 -28.56 11.68
CA ALA A 52 -2.73 -28.32 11.28
C ALA A 52 -1.80 -29.45 11.76
N GLY A 53 -1.02 -30.02 10.82
CA GLY A 53 -0.13 -31.16 11.04
C GLY A 53 -0.81 -32.54 11.06
N GLN A 54 -2.14 -32.61 10.93
CA GLN A 54 -2.89 -33.87 10.92
C GLN A 54 -3.13 -34.37 9.49
N GLN A 55 -3.29 -35.69 9.37
CA GLN A 55 -3.71 -36.34 8.14
C GLN A 55 -5.24 -36.33 8.03
N VAL A 56 -5.73 -35.95 6.86
CA VAL A 56 -7.14 -36.06 6.47
C VAL A 56 -7.28 -37.06 5.33
N SER A 57 -8.43 -37.73 5.24
CA SER A 57 -8.63 -38.80 4.28
C SER A 57 -9.99 -38.72 3.61
N GLU A 58 -9.98 -38.93 2.29
CA GLU A 58 -11.17 -39.00 1.42
C GLU A 58 -12.10 -37.78 1.54
N VAL A 59 -11.54 -36.59 1.75
CA VAL A 59 -12.28 -35.34 1.86
C VAL A 59 -12.86 -34.98 0.48
N PRO A 60 -14.19 -34.83 0.35
CA PRO A 60 -14.81 -34.54 -0.93
C PRO A 60 -14.71 -33.06 -1.29
N GLY A 61 -14.66 -32.75 -2.59
CA GLY A 61 -14.83 -31.38 -3.07
C GLY A 61 -14.76 -31.26 -4.60
N THR A 62 -15.01 -30.05 -5.11
CA THR A 62 -14.97 -29.74 -6.54
C THR A 62 -13.78 -28.83 -6.85
N VAL A 63 -12.99 -29.19 -7.86
CA VAL A 63 -11.86 -28.37 -8.33
C VAL A 63 -12.39 -27.08 -8.96
N THR A 64 -12.04 -25.94 -8.37
CA THR A 64 -12.55 -24.61 -8.78
C THR A 64 -11.57 -23.83 -9.63
N ALA A 65 -10.27 -24.09 -9.48
CA ALA A 65 -9.21 -23.40 -10.20
C ALA A 65 -7.89 -24.20 -10.12
N ILE A 66 -6.99 -23.95 -11.07
CA ILE A 66 -5.69 -24.65 -11.16
C ILE A 66 -4.59 -23.62 -11.33
N ARG A 67 -3.57 -23.68 -10.46
CA ARG A 67 -2.32 -22.95 -10.64
C ARG A 67 -1.31 -23.84 -11.35
N SER A 68 -1.21 -23.69 -12.66
CA SER A 68 -0.39 -24.55 -13.53
C SER A 68 1.03 -24.01 -13.81
N PHE A 69 1.34 -22.80 -13.37
CA PHE A 69 2.62 -22.12 -13.57
C PHE A 69 3.16 -21.51 -12.27
N GLY A 70 4.39 -20.99 -12.32
CA GLY A 70 5.12 -20.54 -11.14
C GLY A 70 5.80 -21.68 -10.38
N SER A 71 6.40 -21.33 -9.24
CA SER A 71 7.18 -22.23 -8.38
C SER A 71 6.34 -22.96 -7.33
N ALA A 72 5.13 -22.49 -7.04
CA ALA A 72 4.17 -23.09 -6.13
C ALA A 72 2.89 -23.43 -6.90
N ARG A 73 2.81 -24.64 -7.46
CA ARG A 73 1.68 -25.14 -8.26
C ARG A 73 0.72 -25.94 -7.39
N GLY A 74 -0.50 -26.08 -7.89
CA GLY A 74 -1.56 -26.78 -7.19
C GLY A 74 -2.93 -26.44 -7.77
N PHE A 75 -3.98 -26.70 -7.00
CA PHE A 75 -5.35 -26.45 -7.39
C PHE A 75 -6.23 -26.18 -6.18
N TRP A 76 -7.27 -25.37 -6.36
CA TRP A 76 -8.25 -25.09 -5.32
C TRP A 76 -9.40 -26.09 -5.41
N VAL A 77 -9.85 -26.55 -4.26
CA VAL A 77 -10.99 -27.46 -4.10
C VAL A 77 -11.98 -26.80 -3.14
N GLN A 78 -13.26 -26.79 -3.50
CA GLN A 78 -14.32 -26.22 -2.67
C GLN A 78 -15.45 -27.23 -2.42
N ASP A 79 -15.98 -27.30 -1.20
CA ASP A 79 -17.03 -28.23 -0.82
C ASP A 79 -18.35 -27.81 -1.50
N PRO A 80 -19.00 -28.69 -2.29
CA PRO A 80 -20.28 -28.39 -2.91
C PRO A 80 -21.46 -28.38 -1.93
N HIS A 81 -21.28 -28.83 -0.69
CA HIS A 81 -22.29 -28.83 0.38
C HIS A 81 -21.75 -28.08 1.61
N PRO A 82 -21.66 -26.74 1.53
CA PRO A 82 -21.09 -25.92 2.59
C PRO A 82 -21.94 -25.98 3.87
N ASP A 83 -21.31 -25.68 5.00
CA ASP A 83 -22.00 -25.48 6.27
C ASP A 83 -22.74 -24.13 6.31
N LYS A 84 -23.22 -23.74 7.50
CA LYS A 84 -23.92 -22.46 7.71
C LYS A 84 -23.11 -21.46 8.52
N ASN A 85 -21.87 -21.76 8.83
CA ASN A 85 -21.01 -20.94 9.65
C ASN A 85 -20.21 -19.98 8.74
N PRO A 86 -20.50 -18.67 8.75
CA PRO A 86 -19.78 -17.74 7.90
C PRO A 86 -18.30 -17.59 8.28
N ALA A 87 -17.86 -18.14 9.41
CA ALA A 87 -16.49 -18.07 9.92
C ALA A 87 -15.61 -19.24 9.48
N THR A 88 -16.11 -20.19 8.68
CA THR A 88 -15.36 -21.32 8.15
C THR A 88 -15.32 -21.22 6.63
N SER A 89 -14.12 -21.25 6.04
CA SER A 89 -14.00 -21.39 4.60
C SER A 89 -14.39 -22.80 4.16
N GLU A 90 -14.97 -22.88 2.96
CA GLU A 90 -15.40 -24.13 2.34
C GLU A 90 -14.42 -24.57 1.24
N ALA A 91 -13.27 -23.91 1.14
CA ALA A 91 -12.25 -24.22 0.15
C ALA A 91 -10.87 -24.39 0.78
N VAL A 92 -10.01 -25.12 0.09
CA VAL A 92 -8.60 -25.31 0.47
C VAL A 92 -7.74 -25.43 -0.77
N PHE A 93 -6.49 -25.01 -0.67
CA PHE A 93 -5.50 -25.21 -1.72
C PHE A 93 -4.78 -26.56 -1.55
N VAL A 94 -4.71 -27.35 -2.62
CA VAL A 94 -3.92 -28.59 -2.67
C VAL A 94 -2.59 -28.29 -3.35
N PHE A 95 -1.51 -28.29 -2.57
CA PHE A 95 -0.17 -27.95 -3.02
C PHE A 95 0.54 -29.15 -3.67
N THR A 96 1.09 -28.96 -4.86
CA THR A 96 1.78 -29.99 -5.64
C THR A 96 3.23 -29.62 -5.98
N GLY A 97 3.80 -28.64 -5.28
CA GLY A 97 5.18 -28.22 -5.51
C GLY A 97 5.37 -27.61 -6.90
N LYS A 98 6.25 -28.20 -7.70
CA LYS A 98 6.52 -27.76 -9.08
C LYS A 98 5.75 -28.55 -10.13
N GLU A 99 5.00 -29.56 -9.71
CA GLU A 99 4.27 -30.43 -10.62
C GLU A 99 2.91 -29.82 -10.95
N THR A 100 2.55 -29.79 -12.24
CA THR A 100 1.20 -29.39 -12.64
C THR A 100 0.24 -30.55 -12.36
N PRO A 101 -0.81 -30.35 -11.54
CA PRO A 101 -1.73 -31.41 -11.18
C PRO A 101 -2.53 -31.89 -12.40
N LYS A 102 -2.78 -33.20 -12.48
CA LYS A 102 -3.62 -33.81 -13.53
C LYS A 102 -5.09 -33.82 -13.10
N VAL A 103 -5.70 -32.64 -13.08
CA VAL A 103 -7.13 -32.41 -12.78
C VAL A 103 -7.70 -31.37 -13.74
N ALA A 104 -9.02 -31.33 -13.88
CA ALA A 104 -9.74 -30.29 -14.61
C ALA A 104 -10.65 -29.49 -13.67
N VAL A 105 -10.87 -28.22 -14.00
CA VAL A 105 -11.89 -27.39 -13.32
C VAL A 105 -13.26 -28.05 -13.53
N GLY A 106 -14.03 -28.21 -12.45
CA GLY A 106 -15.30 -28.94 -12.43
C GLY A 106 -15.16 -30.44 -12.17
N ASP A 107 -13.95 -30.98 -11.96
CA ASP A 107 -13.79 -32.32 -11.41
C ASP A 107 -14.28 -32.36 -9.97
N ALA A 108 -15.19 -33.29 -9.67
CA ALA A 108 -15.46 -33.69 -8.29
C ALA A 108 -14.45 -34.76 -7.90
N ILE A 109 -13.80 -34.56 -6.76
CA ILE A 109 -12.74 -35.43 -6.28
C ILE A 109 -12.96 -35.81 -4.82
N THR A 110 -12.30 -36.87 -4.38
CA THR A 110 -11.90 -37.05 -2.98
C THR A 110 -10.39 -36.89 -2.88
N PHE A 111 -9.90 -36.21 -1.84
CA PHE A 111 -8.48 -36.04 -1.58
C PHE A 111 -8.09 -36.46 -0.16
N SER A 112 -6.83 -36.85 0.00
CA SER A 112 -6.21 -37.19 1.28
C SER A 112 -4.84 -36.52 1.35
N GLY A 113 -4.36 -36.14 2.53
CA GLY A 113 -3.06 -35.49 2.70
C GLY A 113 -2.86 -34.89 4.08
N THR A 114 -1.76 -34.16 4.27
CA THR A 114 -1.47 -33.45 5.53
C THR A 114 -1.94 -32.01 5.44
N VAL A 115 -2.68 -31.54 6.44
CA VAL A 115 -3.03 -30.13 6.57
C VAL A 115 -1.80 -29.35 7.06
N SER A 116 -1.48 -28.23 6.42
CA SER A 116 -0.32 -27.39 6.72
C SER A 116 -0.70 -25.91 6.73
N GLU A 117 0.04 -25.13 7.52
CA GLU A 117 -0.02 -23.67 7.52
C GLU A 117 1.19 -23.12 6.76
N TYR A 118 0.95 -22.48 5.62
CA TYR A 118 1.99 -21.86 4.82
C TYR A 118 2.01 -20.35 5.06
N TYR A 119 3.17 -19.77 5.37
CA TYR A 119 3.34 -18.32 5.46
C TYR A 119 4.08 -17.81 4.22
N PRO A 120 3.40 -17.12 3.28
CA PRO A 120 4.08 -16.44 2.18
C PRO A 120 5.17 -15.52 2.72
N GLY A 121 6.36 -15.53 2.12
CA GLY A 121 7.50 -14.75 2.61
C GLY A 121 8.16 -15.25 3.91
N GLY A 122 7.64 -16.31 4.53
CA GLY A 122 8.15 -16.90 5.77
C GLY A 122 7.46 -16.36 7.02
N LYS A 123 7.45 -17.17 8.09
CA LYS A 123 6.71 -16.89 9.33
C LYS A 123 7.12 -15.58 10.01
N ASP A 124 8.38 -15.17 9.87
CA ASP A 124 8.90 -13.95 10.51
C ASP A 124 8.51 -12.66 9.78
N ALA A 125 7.97 -12.76 8.55
CA ALA A 125 7.49 -11.60 7.79
C ALA A 125 6.24 -10.95 8.41
N GLY A 126 5.58 -11.61 9.38
CA GLY A 126 4.38 -11.08 10.05
C GLY A 126 3.13 -11.07 9.19
N LEU A 127 3.14 -11.80 8.08
CA LEU A 127 2.02 -12.02 7.18
C LEU A 127 1.07 -13.09 7.75
N GLN A 128 -0.12 -13.23 7.17
CA GLN A 128 -1.06 -14.31 7.51
C GLN A 128 -0.62 -15.65 6.91
N SER A 129 -1.05 -16.75 7.54
CA SER A 129 -0.88 -18.09 6.95
C SER A 129 -1.97 -18.36 5.92
N VAL A 130 -1.74 -19.40 5.13
CA VAL A 130 -2.70 -20.03 4.24
C VAL A 130 -2.82 -21.49 4.65
N THR A 131 -4.04 -21.98 4.84
CA THR A 131 -4.30 -23.40 5.06
C THR A 131 -4.20 -24.15 3.74
N GLU A 132 -3.28 -25.13 3.67
CA GLU A 132 -3.07 -25.94 2.46
C GLU A 132 -2.96 -27.44 2.77
N ILE A 133 -3.16 -28.26 1.74
CA ILE A 133 -2.95 -29.71 1.80
C ILE A 133 -1.65 -30.06 1.10
N THR A 134 -0.75 -30.73 1.83
CA THR A 134 0.55 -31.18 1.33
C THR A 134 0.63 -32.70 1.27
N GLY A 135 1.50 -33.23 0.40
CA GLY A 135 1.64 -34.68 0.20
C GLY A 135 0.32 -35.32 -0.26
N ALA A 136 -0.48 -34.58 -1.03
CA ALA A 136 -1.84 -34.96 -1.34
C ALA A 136 -1.92 -36.11 -2.35
N THR A 137 -2.93 -36.95 -2.19
CA THR A 137 -3.41 -37.89 -3.22
C THR A 137 -4.89 -37.61 -3.47
N TRP A 138 -5.36 -37.84 -4.69
CA TRP A 138 -6.76 -37.59 -5.03
C TRP A 138 -7.29 -38.57 -6.06
N LYS A 139 -8.61 -38.70 -6.09
CA LYS A 139 -9.36 -39.51 -7.05
C LYS A 139 -10.52 -38.70 -7.60
N THR A 140 -10.59 -38.56 -8.92
CA THR A 140 -11.75 -37.99 -9.60
C THR A 140 -12.92 -38.96 -9.52
N THR A 141 -14.03 -38.51 -8.94
CA THR A 141 -15.28 -39.26 -8.82
C THR A 141 -16.25 -38.95 -9.95
N SER A 142 -16.22 -37.72 -10.47
CA SER A 142 -16.96 -37.30 -11.67
C SER A 142 -16.34 -36.04 -12.27
N SER A 143 -16.63 -35.73 -13.52
CA SER A 143 -16.16 -34.52 -14.22
C SER A 143 -17.32 -33.65 -14.69
N GLY A 144 -17.05 -32.36 -14.91
CA GLY A 144 -18.05 -31.41 -15.43
C GLY A 144 -19.11 -30.97 -14.42
N ALA A 145 -18.83 -31.07 -13.12
CA ALA A 145 -19.72 -30.54 -12.10
C ALA A 145 -19.81 -29.00 -12.21
N PRO A 146 -20.98 -28.41 -11.93
CA PRO A 146 -21.09 -26.96 -11.83
C PRO A 146 -20.21 -26.44 -10.69
N LEU A 147 -19.55 -25.31 -10.91
CA LEU A 147 -18.73 -24.70 -9.87
C LEU A 147 -19.61 -24.09 -8.77
N PRO A 148 -19.18 -24.15 -7.50
CA PRO A 148 -19.79 -23.36 -6.44
C PRO A 148 -19.90 -21.88 -6.83
N ALA A 149 -21.03 -21.27 -6.44
CA ALA A 149 -21.28 -19.86 -6.70
C ALA A 149 -20.20 -19.01 -6.03
N ALA A 150 -19.69 -18.01 -6.74
CA ALA A 150 -18.71 -17.09 -6.18
C ALA A 150 -19.35 -16.20 -5.10
N PHE A 151 -18.67 -16.05 -3.96
CA PHE A 151 -19.07 -15.13 -2.92
C PHE A 151 -18.88 -13.68 -3.41
N LYS A 152 -19.96 -12.90 -3.45
CA LYS A 152 -19.94 -11.53 -3.96
C LYS A 152 -19.37 -10.57 -2.91
N LEU A 153 -18.23 -9.96 -3.21
CA LEU A 153 -17.65 -8.86 -2.45
C LEU A 153 -18.31 -7.54 -2.89
N ASN A 154 -19.00 -6.89 -1.96
CA ASN A 154 -19.73 -5.63 -2.15
C ASN A 154 -19.93 -4.90 -0.79
N PRO A 155 -20.52 -3.69 -0.75
CA PRO A 155 -20.68 -2.94 0.50
C PRO A 155 -21.57 -3.63 1.55
N ALA A 156 -22.45 -4.55 1.15
CA ALA A 156 -23.30 -5.28 2.10
C ALA A 156 -22.57 -6.48 2.74
N SER A 157 -21.50 -6.98 2.11
CA SER A 157 -20.74 -8.14 2.60
C SER A 157 -19.48 -7.75 3.37
N LEU A 158 -18.94 -6.55 3.13
CA LEU A 158 -17.69 -6.07 3.72
C LEU A 158 -17.97 -5.09 4.87
N PRO A 159 -17.54 -5.41 6.10
CA PRO A 159 -17.66 -4.48 7.22
C PRO A 159 -16.66 -3.33 7.15
N ASN A 160 -17.07 -2.12 7.55
CA ASN A 160 -16.18 -0.95 7.56
C ASN A 160 -14.99 -1.08 8.53
N ARG A 161 -15.16 -1.80 9.65
CA ARG A 161 -14.02 -2.03 10.55
C ARG A 161 -13.07 -3.00 9.87
N TYR A 162 -11.80 -2.64 9.81
CA TYR A 162 -10.86 -3.45 9.05
C TYR A 162 -10.46 -4.74 9.75
N ALA A 163 -9.85 -4.66 10.94
CA ALA A 163 -9.31 -5.83 11.64
C ALA A 163 -9.67 -5.82 13.14
N PRO A 164 -9.76 -7.00 13.79
CA PRO A 164 -9.77 -7.07 15.25
C PRO A 164 -8.45 -6.52 15.81
N SER A 165 -8.50 -5.92 17.01
CA SER A 165 -7.29 -5.49 17.71
C SER A 165 -6.88 -6.51 18.76
N ALA A 166 -5.60 -6.85 18.80
CA ALA A 166 -4.96 -7.65 19.84
C ALA A 166 -3.85 -6.86 20.57
N GLY A 167 -3.91 -5.52 20.52
CA GLY A 167 -2.90 -4.66 21.15
C GLY A 167 -1.50 -4.81 20.56
N GLY A 168 -1.38 -5.13 19.28
CA GLY A 168 -0.12 -5.38 18.57
C GLY A 168 0.34 -6.83 18.61
N ASN A 169 -0.41 -7.72 19.28
CA ASN A 169 -0.14 -9.15 19.30
C ASN A 169 -0.81 -9.89 18.14
N SER A 170 -0.50 -11.18 18.00
CA SER A 170 -1.09 -12.02 16.96
C SER A 170 -2.61 -12.19 17.14
N ILE A 171 -3.36 -12.09 16.04
CA ILE A 171 -4.81 -12.34 15.98
C ILE A 171 -5.14 -13.78 15.56
N GLU A 172 -4.15 -14.64 15.34
CA GLU A 172 -4.33 -15.99 14.77
C GLU A 172 -5.27 -16.88 15.59
N SER A 173 -5.21 -16.74 16.92
CA SER A 173 -6.05 -17.50 17.87
C SER A 173 -7.45 -16.92 18.06
N LEU A 174 -7.73 -15.73 17.53
CA LEU A 174 -9.04 -15.10 17.66
C LEU A 174 -10.03 -15.76 16.71
N LYS A 175 -11.23 -16.04 17.23
CA LYS A 175 -12.33 -16.50 16.39
C LYS A 175 -12.68 -15.44 15.36
N LEU A 176 -12.81 -15.85 14.10
CA LEU A 176 -13.19 -14.97 13.00
C LEU A 176 -14.58 -14.38 13.24
N ARG A 177 -14.73 -13.08 12.96
CA ARG A 177 -15.99 -12.35 12.96
C ARG A 177 -16.22 -11.64 11.61
N PRO A 178 -16.55 -12.39 10.54
CA PRO A 178 -16.69 -11.86 9.16
C PRO A 178 -17.77 -10.80 8.96
N SER A 179 -18.72 -10.68 9.90
CA SER A 179 -19.73 -9.63 9.91
C SER A 179 -19.28 -8.36 10.64
N SER A 180 -18.16 -8.43 11.36
CA SER A 180 -17.62 -7.33 12.16
C SER A 180 -16.34 -6.73 11.57
N TYR A 181 -15.51 -7.53 10.90
CA TYR A 181 -14.20 -7.10 10.38
C TYR A 181 -14.00 -7.54 8.93
N ALA A 182 -13.52 -6.63 8.07
CA ALA A 182 -13.16 -6.94 6.68
C ALA A 182 -12.05 -8.00 6.59
N LEU A 183 -11.02 -7.90 7.41
CA LEU A 183 -9.91 -8.86 7.42
C LEU A 183 -10.38 -10.27 7.78
N ASP A 184 -11.29 -10.39 8.75
CA ASP A 184 -11.91 -11.69 9.09
C ASP A 184 -12.84 -12.19 7.98
N ARG A 185 -13.46 -11.28 7.20
CA ARG A 185 -14.24 -11.66 6.03
C ARG A 185 -13.38 -12.27 4.95
N TYR A 186 -12.25 -11.65 4.62
CA TYR A 186 -11.33 -12.22 3.63
C TYR A 186 -10.80 -13.58 4.10
N GLU A 187 -10.39 -13.69 5.37
CA GLU A 187 -9.94 -14.96 5.93
C GLU A 187 -11.01 -16.06 5.83
N SER A 188 -12.26 -15.76 6.20
CA SER A 188 -13.35 -16.74 6.10
C SER A 188 -13.66 -17.21 4.67
N LEU A 189 -13.07 -16.57 3.67
CA LEU A 189 -13.22 -16.89 2.25
C LEU A 189 -11.92 -17.46 1.65
N GLU A 190 -10.91 -17.77 2.46
CA GLU A 190 -9.63 -18.32 1.99
C GLU A 190 -9.84 -19.51 1.03
N GLY A 191 -9.31 -19.42 -0.18
CA GLY A 191 -9.45 -20.42 -1.24
C GLY A 191 -10.80 -20.45 -1.94
N MET A 192 -11.86 -19.83 -1.38
CA MET A 192 -13.20 -19.87 -1.96
C MET A 192 -13.25 -19.03 -3.22
N ARG A 193 -14.13 -19.41 -4.16
CA ARG A 193 -14.44 -18.53 -5.30
C ARG A 193 -15.10 -17.25 -4.77
N VAL A 194 -14.51 -16.10 -5.08
CA VAL A 194 -15.07 -14.77 -4.80
C VAL A 194 -15.27 -14.00 -6.10
N SER A 195 -16.10 -12.96 -6.06
CA SER A 195 -16.28 -12.07 -7.19
C SER A 195 -16.52 -10.62 -6.81
N VAL A 196 -16.12 -9.73 -7.71
CA VAL A 196 -16.51 -8.32 -7.74
C VAL A 196 -17.18 -8.04 -9.08
N SER A 197 -18.08 -7.05 -9.12
CA SER A 197 -18.83 -6.72 -10.33
C SER A 197 -18.79 -5.21 -10.58
N ASN A 198 -18.49 -4.81 -11.83
CA ASN A 198 -18.38 -3.41 -12.23
C ASN A 198 -17.48 -2.62 -11.27
N ALA A 199 -16.31 -3.18 -10.98
CA ALA A 199 -15.46 -2.73 -9.88
C ALA A 199 -14.53 -1.60 -10.36
N PRO A 200 -14.56 -0.40 -9.72
CA PRO A 200 -13.63 0.66 -10.08
C PRO A 200 -12.19 0.28 -9.77
N VAL A 201 -11.28 0.63 -10.67
CA VAL A 201 -9.82 0.53 -10.50
C VAL A 201 -9.36 1.65 -9.57
N VAL A 202 -8.67 1.27 -8.50
CA VAL A 202 -8.20 2.17 -7.42
C VAL A 202 -6.69 2.08 -7.21
N GLY A 203 -6.03 1.14 -7.91
CA GLY A 203 -4.58 1.14 -8.12
C GLY A 203 -4.30 0.65 -9.53
N PRO A 204 -3.41 1.32 -10.28
CA PRO A 204 -3.18 1.03 -11.69
C PRO A 204 -2.54 -0.35 -11.88
N THR A 205 -2.58 -0.85 -13.10
CA THR A 205 -1.90 -2.11 -13.44
C THR A 205 -0.39 -1.97 -13.22
N SER A 206 0.19 -2.89 -12.44
CA SER A 206 1.63 -2.94 -12.18
C SER A 206 2.38 -3.75 -13.24
N SER A 207 3.72 -3.67 -13.19
CA SER A 207 4.61 -4.49 -14.03
C SER A 207 4.51 -6.01 -13.74
N TYR A 208 3.85 -6.40 -12.65
CA TYR A 208 3.59 -7.80 -12.29
C TYR A 208 2.24 -8.33 -12.79
N HIS A 209 1.54 -7.58 -13.65
CA HIS A 209 0.22 -7.96 -14.21
C HIS A 209 -0.85 -8.18 -13.12
N GLU A 210 -0.89 -7.24 -12.19
CA GLU A 210 -1.85 -7.15 -11.10
C GLU A 210 -2.37 -5.71 -11.01
N LEU A 211 -3.58 -5.53 -10.51
CA LEU A 211 -4.18 -4.22 -10.27
C LEU A 211 -5.06 -4.27 -9.02
N TRP A 212 -5.51 -3.10 -8.56
CA TRP A 212 -6.42 -3.01 -7.42
C TRP A 212 -7.76 -2.46 -7.84
N VAL A 213 -8.83 -3.11 -7.39
CA VAL A 213 -10.20 -2.59 -7.50
C VAL A 213 -10.83 -2.39 -6.12
N THR A 214 -11.97 -1.71 -6.07
CA THR A 214 -12.76 -1.61 -4.84
C THR A 214 -14.13 -2.28 -5.00
N ALA A 215 -14.51 -3.07 -3.98
CA ALA A 215 -15.86 -3.57 -3.77
C ALA A 215 -16.76 -2.55 -3.04
N GLU A 216 -16.20 -1.42 -2.59
CA GLU A 216 -16.91 -0.33 -1.90
C GLU A 216 -16.75 1.00 -2.65
N PRO A 217 -17.41 1.17 -3.81
CA PRO A 217 -17.14 2.30 -4.72
C PRO A 217 -17.47 3.68 -4.16
N GLY A 218 -18.25 3.77 -3.07
CA GLY A 218 -18.58 5.03 -2.39
C GLY A 218 -17.70 5.36 -1.19
N HIS A 219 -16.87 4.44 -0.71
CA HIS A 219 -16.07 4.63 0.50
C HIS A 219 -14.78 5.39 0.18
N HIS A 220 -14.56 6.54 0.84
CA HIS A 220 -13.35 7.37 0.70
C HIS A 220 -12.90 7.65 -0.75
N ARG A 221 -13.84 7.92 -1.66
CA ARG A 221 -13.52 8.16 -3.07
C ARG A 221 -12.67 9.43 -3.26
N THR A 222 -11.58 9.34 -4.02
CA THR A 222 -10.83 10.53 -4.48
C THR A 222 -11.54 11.20 -5.65
N ALA A 223 -11.16 12.44 -5.98
CA ALA A 223 -11.77 13.19 -7.09
C ALA A 223 -11.62 12.49 -8.45
N ARG A 224 -10.53 11.73 -8.61
CA ARG A 224 -10.19 11.03 -9.86
C ARG A 224 -10.42 9.51 -9.78
N GLY A 225 -11.09 9.06 -8.73
CA GLY A 225 -11.60 7.69 -8.65
C GLY A 225 -10.70 6.66 -7.96
N GLY A 226 -9.73 7.09 -7.18
CA GLY A 226 -9.00 6.26 -6.22
C GLY A 226 -9.75 6.06 -4.91
N THR A 227 -9.07 5.47 -3.92
CA THR A 227 -9.59 5.29 -2.56
C THR A 227 -8.63 5.92 -1.56
N LEU A 228 -9.01 7.05 -0.97
CA LEU A 228 -8.20 7.84 -0.07
C LEU A 228 -7.93 7.09 1.24
N TYR A 229 -6.67 6.94 1.61
CA TYR A 229 -6.28 6.47 2.94
C TYR A 229 -6.10 7.67 3.89
N GLY A 230 -7.17 7.98 4.62
CA GLY A 230 -7.23 9.19 5.47
C GLY A 230 -6.92 8.98 6.95
N SER A 231 -6.82 7.74 7.43
CA SER A 231 -6.50 7.45 8.83
C SER A 231 -6.06 6.00 9.06
N TYR A 232 -5.23 5.73 10.07
CA TYR A 232 -4.89 4.35 10.46
C TYR A 232 -6.08 3.50 10.92
N ALA A 233 -7.21 4.12 11.29
CA ALA A 233 -8.39 3.40 11.77
C ALA A 233 -9.24 2.82 10.62
N ASP A 234 -9.08 3.35 9.40
CA ASP A 234 -9.83 2.96 8.23
C ASP A 234 -8.90 2.82 7.01
N PRO A 235 -8.25 1.66 6.87
CA PRO A 235 -7.39 1.33 5.75
C PRO A 235 -8.14 0.88 4.49
N ASN A 236 -9.42 1.22 4.34
CA ASN A 236 -10.25 0.89 3.18
C ASN A 236 -10.37 -0.63 2.98
N GLY A 237 -11.30 -1.25 3.72
CA GLY A 237 -11.57 -2.69 3.67
C GLY A 237 -12.08 -3.20 2.32
N GLY A 238 -12.69 -2.34 1.51
CA GLY A 238 -13.21 -2.66 0.18
C GLY A 238 -12.17 -2.98 -0.90
N ARG A 239 -10.88 -2.76 -0.65
CA ARG A 239 -9.82 -2.98 -1.65
C ARG A 239 -9.64 -4.46 -1.94
N VAL A 240 -9.59 -4.81 -3.22
CA VAL A 240 -9.37 -6.18 -3.69
C VAL A 240 -8.25 -6.16 -4.72
N LYS A 241 -7.15 -6.84 -4.42
CA LYS A 241 -6.09 -7.09 -5.39
C LYS A 241 -6.56 -8.14 -6.39
N VAL A 242 -6.32 -7.90 -7.67
CA VAL A 242 -6.66 -8.82 -8.76
C VAL A 242 -5.38 -9.19 -9.49
N ALA A 243 -5.11 -10.49 -9.59
CA ALA A 243 -4.02 -11.05 -10.36
C ALA A 243 -4.56 -12.11 -11.33
N SER A 244 -3.89 -12.34 -12.46
CA SER A 244 -4.30 -13.39 -13.39
C SER A 244 -3.87 -14.77 -12.93
N LEU A 245 -4.81 -15.72 -12.89
CA LEU A 245 -4.50 -17.15 -12.83
C LEU A 245 -4.48 -17.80 -14.23
N ILE A 246 -4.68 -17.00 -15.28
CA ILE A 246 -4.69 -17.48 -16.67
C ILE A 246 -3.24 -17.47 -17.18
N PRO A 247 -2.69 -18.62 -17.61
CA PRO A 247 -1.33 -18.68 -18.14
C PRO A 247 -1.19 -17.70 -19.32
N PRO A 248 -0.12 -16.89 -19.41
CA PRO A 248 0.01 -15.89 -20.48
C PRO A 248 -0.14 -16.47 -21.90
N ALA A 249 0.39 -17.68 -22.13
CA ALA A 249 0.28 -18.37 -23.42
C ALA A 249 -1.14 -18.90 -23.74
N GLN A 250 -2.03 -18.93 -22.75
CA GLN A 250 -3.41 -19.43 -22.85
C GLN A 250 -4.43 -18.31 -22.62
N ALA A 251 -3.97 -17.11 -22.29
CA ALA A 251 -4.85 -15.98 -22.05
C ALA A 251 -5.45 -15.54 -23.39
N PRO A 252 -6.79 -15.47 -23.51
CA PRO A 252 -7.43 -15.04 -24.75
C PRO A 252 -7.07 -13.58 -25.06
N GLU A 253 -6.81 -12.79 -24.03
CA GLU A 253 -6.31 -11.42 -24.08
C GLU A 253 -5.25 -11.25 -22.97
N PRO A 254 -4.26 -10.34 -23.13
CA PRO A 254 -3.34 -9.98 -22.06
C PRO A 254 -4.07 -9.51 -20.79
N PHE A 255 -3.40 -9.57 -19.64
CA PHE A 255 -3.93 -8.93 -18.44
C PHE A 255 -4.14 -7.42 -18.71
N PRO A 256 -5.31 -6.86 -18.34
CA PRO A 256 -5.67 -5.50 -18.67
C PRO A 256 -4.68 -4.49 -18.09
N VAL A 257 -4.32 -3.52 -18.92
CA VAL A 257 -3.66 -2.29 -18.49
C VAL A 257 -4.75 -1.27 -18.19
N ALA A 258 -4.84 -0.82 -16.95
CA ALA A 258 -5.82 0.14 -16.49
C ALA A 258 -5.21 1.16 -15.54
N ASP A 259 -5.75 2.37 -15.60
CA ASP A 259 -5.41 3.47 -14.71
C ASP A 259 -6.48 3.61 -13.61
N VAL A 260 -6.15 4.32 -12.53
CA VAL A 260 -7.12 4.72 -11.50
C VAL A 260 -8.26 5.51 -12.16
N GLY A 261 -9.49 5.30 -11.69
CA GLY A 261 -10.67 5.98 -12.21
C GLY A 261 -11.41 5.21 -13.32
N GLN A 262 -10.73 4.30 -14.02
CA GLN A 262 -11.36 3.31 -14.88
C GLN A 262 -12.08 2.22 -14.05
N ALA A 263 -12.70 1.25 -14.70
CA ALA A 263 -13.37 0.12 -14.04
C ALA A 263 -13.21 -1.19 -14.80
N LEU A 264 -13.19 -2.30 -14.05
CA LEU A 264 -13.44 -3.64 -14.59
C LEU A 264 -14.95 -3.88 -14.66
N SER A 265 -15.54 -3.66 -15.84
CA SER A 265 -16.96 -3.88 -16.13
C SER A 265 -17.26 -5.36 -16.35
N GLY A 266 -18.43 -5.80 -15.89
CA GLY A 266 -18.79 -7.22 -15.80
C GLY A 266 -18.29 -7.86 -14.50
N THR A 267 -18.11 -9.18 -14.52
CA THR A 267 -17.68 -9.96 -13.36
C THR A 267 -16.19 -10.24 -13.45
N THR A 268 -15.49 -10.01 -12.34
CA THR A 268 -14.15 -10.56 -12.10
C THR A 268 -14.27 -11.58 -10.98
N ALA A 269 -13.83 -12.82 -11.22
CA ALA A 269 -14.01 -13.93 -10.28
C ALA A 269 -12.89 -14.96 -10.32
N GLY A 270 -12.62 -15.57 -9.17
CA GLY A 270 -11.58 -16.57 -8.97
C GLY A 270 -11.46 -16.98 -7.51
N PRO A 271 -10.63 -17.97 -7.17
CA PRO A 271 -10.33 -18.26 -5.78
C PRO A 271 -9.64 -17.06 -5.12
N LEU A 272 -10.00 -16.81 -3.86
CA LEU A 272 -9.27 -15.88 -3.00
C LEU A 272 -8.03 -16.57 -2.47
N ASP A 273 -6.87 -15.96 -2.64
CA ASP A 273 -5.59 -16.44 -2.14
C ASP A 273 -4.95 -15.38 -1.26
N TYR A 274 -3.77 -15.65 -0.71
CA TYR A 274 -3.00 -14.70 0.07
C TYR A 274 -1.52 -14.71 -0.34
N ASP A 275 -0.96 -13.54 -0.64
CA ASP A 275 0.42 -13.37 -1.08
C ASP A 275 1.20 -12.33 -0.26
N ASN A 276 2.53 -12.38 -0.36
CA ASN A 276 3.44 -11.51 0.38
C ASN A 276 3.63 -10.11 -0.23
N PHE A 277 2.91 -9.77 -1.29
CA PHE A 277 3.00 -8.52 -2.04
C PHE A 277 1.62 -7.86 -2.19
N GLY A 278 0.80 -7.87 -1.13
CA GLY A 278 -0.53 -7.24 -1.16
C GLY A 278 -1.58 -7.92 -0.29
N GLY A 279 -1.27 -9.07 0.31
CA GLY A 279 -2.21 -9.79 1.17
C GLY A 279 -3.22 -10.58 0.34
N TYR A 280 -4.51 -10.45 0.65
CA TYR A 280 -5.54 -11.22 -0.04
C TYR A 280 -5.71 -10.79 -1.51
N THR A 281 -5.65 -11.78 -2.40
CA THR A 281 -5.64 -11.60 -3.84
C THR A 281 -6.70 -12.48 -4.50
N LEU A 282 -7.56 -11.86 -5.32
CA LEU A 282 -8.46 -12.57 -6.22
C LEU A 282 -7.63 -13.08 -7.41
N GLN A 283 -7.40 -14.39 -7.45
CA GLN A 283 -6.69 -15.07 -8.54
C GLN A 283 -7.66 -15.30 -9.71
N ALA A 284 -7.79 -14.31 -10.59
CA ALA A 284 -8.84 -14.24 -11.60
C ALA A 284 -8.78 -15.41 -12.59
N THR A 285 -9.89 -16.14 -12.65
CA THR A 285 -10.23 -17.14 -13.69
C THR A 285 -11.24 -16.59 -14.70
N GLU A 286 -11.96 -15.55 -14.31
CA GLU A 286 -12.84 -14.72 -15.12
C GLU A 286 -12.47 -13.27 -14.81
N LEU A 287 -12.37 -12.44 -15.85
CA LEU A 287 -11.90 -11.07 -15.70
C LEU A 287 -12.84 -10.11 -16.44
N GLY A 288 -13.27 -9.07 -15.72
CA GLY A 288 -14.03 -7.96 -16.30
C GLY A 288 -13.22 -7.20 -17.35
N LYS A 289 -13.92 -6.46 -18.21
CA LYS A 289 -13.30 -5.65 -19.26
C LYS A 289 -13.01 -4.25 -18.73
N VAL A 290 -11.85 -3.69 -19.06
CA VAL A 290 -11.56 -2.29 -18.76
C VAL A 290 -12.54 -1.39 -19.51
N THR A 291 -13.12 -0.45 -18.79
CA THR A 291 -14.05 0.56 -19.30
C THR A 291 -13.79 1.90 -18.61
N GLY A 292 -14.25 2.98 -19.25
CA GLY A 292 -13.98 4.35 -18.82
C GLY A 292 -12.71 4.89 -19.44
N ASP A 293 -12.60 6.22 -19.47
CA ASP A 293 -11.45 6.91 -20.02
C ASP A 293 -10.36 7.04 -18.96
N SER A 294 -9.10 6.87 -19.36
CA SER A 294 -7.96 7.21 -18.50
C SER A 294 -8.02 8.69 -18.12
N PRO A 295 -7.81 9.05 -16.84
CA PRO A 295 -7.78 10.45 -16.44
C PRO A 295 -6.69 11.23 -17.20
N THR A 296 -6.95 12.47 -17.63
CA THR A 296 -5.91 13.26 -18.30
C THR A 296 -4.86 13.73 -17.28
N PRO A 297 -3.55 13.54 -17.53
CA PRO A 297 -2.51 14.04 -16.64
C PRO A 297 -2.63 15.55 -16.42
N GLU A 298 -2.55 15.96 -15.17
CA GLU A 298 -2.82 17.34 -14.79
C GLU A 298 -1.69 18.29 -15.16
N THR A 299 -2.06 19.56 -15.28
CA THR A 299 -1.11 20.66 -15.37
C THR A 299 -1.50 21.73 -14.38
N THR A 300 -0.52 22.39 -13.82
CA THR A 300 -0.72 23.51 -12.90
C THR A 300 -0.42 24.83 -13.59
N ARG A 301 -0.94 25.94 -13.05
CA ARG A 301 -0.73 27.28 -13.64
C ARG A 301 0.73 27.73 -13.56
N LYS A 302 1.11 28.67 -14.42
CA LYS A 302 2.39 29.38 -14.27
C LYS A 302 2.38 30.31 -13.05
N GLN A 303 3.53 30.44 -12.41
CA GLN A 303 3.78 31.40 -11.35
C GLN A 303 3.86 32.84 -11.87
N LYS A 304 3.28 33.78 -11.12
CA LYS A 304 3.27 35.21 -11.47
C LYS A 304 4.67 35.81 -11.33
N SER A 305 4.86 37.03 -11.83
CA SER A 305 6.13 37.74 -11.73
C SER A 305 6.53 38.08 -10.29
N ASP A 306 5.55 38.24 -9.39
CA ASP A 306 5.76 38.54 -7.97
C ASP A 306 5.64 37.31 -7.04
N GLU A 307 5.53 36.11 -7.63
CA GLU A 307 5.53 34.83 -6.90
C GLU A 307 6.90 34.15 -7.02
N LEU A 308 7.21 33.24 -6.11
CA LEU A 308 8.27 32.24 -6.25
C LEU A 308 7.60 30.86 -6.23
N ALA A 309 7.78 30.06 -7.29
CA ALA A 309 7.33 28.68 -7.33
C ALA A 309 8.41 27.74 -6.79
N VAL A 310 8.10 27.02 -5.72
CA VAL A 310 8.90 25.91 -5.21
C VAL A 310 8.14 24.62 -5.51
N ALA A 311 8.80 23.62 -6.09
CA ALA A 311 8.23 22.30 -6.31
C ALA A 311 9.02 21.23 -5.55
N THR A 312 8.40 20.08 -5.34
CA THR A 312 9.05 18.87 -4.85
C THR A 312 8.75 17.73 -5.80
N TYR A 313 9.74 16.90 -6.13
CA TYR A 313 9.57 15.84 -7.11
C TYR A 313 10.57 14.68 -6.91
N ASN A 314 10.04 13.57 -6.40
CA ASN A 314 10.76 12.31 -6.33
C ASN A 314 10.92 11.74 -7.75
N VAL A 315 12.17 11.60 -8.21
CA VAL A 315 12.51 11.13 -9.56
C VAL A 315 12.79 9.63 -9.67
N GLU A 316 12.62 8.90 -8.56
CA GLU A 316 12.69 7.44 -8.44
C GLU A 316 14.00 6.84 -8.98
N ASN A 317 15.02 6.76 -8.13
CA ASN A 317 16.34 6.17 -8.40
C ASN A 317 17.01 6.67 -9.69
N LEU A 318 16.96 7.98 -9.95
CA LEU A 318 17.45 8.55 -11.21
C LEU A 318 18.98 8.53 -11.26
N SER A 319 19.57 7.89 -12.27
CA SER A 319 21.02 7.81 -12.52
C SER A 319 21.35 7.89 -14.01
N PRO A 320 22.63 7.97 -14.42
CA PRO A 320 22.98 7.96 -15.84
C PRO A 320 22.59 6.64 -16.53
N ALA A 321 22.47 5.54 -15.77
CA ALA A 321 22.01 4.24 -16.24
C ALA A 321 20.49 4.21 -16.55
N THR A 322 19.71 5.14 -16.01
CA THR A 322 18.29 5.25 -16.32
C THR A 322 18.08 5.58 -17.81
N PRO A 323 17.13 4.92 -18.51
CA PRO A 323 16.85 5.19 -19.93
C PRO A 323 16.52 6.65 -20.21
N GLN A 324 16.99 7.16 -21.35
CA GLN A 324 16.75 8.56 -21.77
C GLN A 324 15.26 8.92 -21.77
N ALA A 325 14.38 7.98 -22.16
CA ALA A 325 12.94 8.21 -22.18
C ALA A 325 12.37 8.63 -20.80
N LYS A 326 12.90 8.12 -19.68
CA LYS A 326 12.49 8.57 -18.34
C LYS A 326 12.95 10.00 -18.06
N PHE A 327 14.19 10.36 -18.42
CA PHE A 327 14.65 11.75 -18.34
C PHE A 327 13.78 12.71 -19.14
N ASP A 328 13.41 12.34 -20.38
CA ASP A 328 12.56 13.16 -21.24
C ASP A 328 11.14 13.34 -20.66
N ARG A 329 10.59 12.28 -20.04
CA ARG A 329 9.29 12.34 -19.35
C ARG A 329 9.33 13.21 -18.10
N LEU A 330 10.35 13.06 -17.26
CA LEU A 330 10.54 13.91 -16.07
C LEU A 330 10.75 15.38 -16.47
N ALA A 331 11.54 15.63 -17.52
CA ALA A 331 11.74 16.95 -18.10
C ALA A 331 10.43 17.56 -18.60
N LYS A 332 9.63 16.80 -19.37
CA LYS A 332 8.31 17.22 -19.82
C LYS A 332 7.39 17.56 -18.64
N ALA A 333 7.38 16.73 -17.59
CA ALA A 333 6.60 16.99 -16.38
C ALA A 333 7.01 18.31 -15.70
N LEU A 334 8.31 18.57 -15.56
CA LEU A 334 8.82 19.83 -14.99
C LEU A 334 8.46 21.05 -15.85
N VAL A 335 8.54 20.93 -17.18
CA VAL A 335 8.35 22.06 -18.09
C VAL A 335 6.86 22.34 -18.34
N GLN A 336 6.10 21.32 -18.69
CA GLN A 336 4.72 21.43 -19.15
C GLN A 336 3.72 21.26 -18.00
N ASN A 337 3.83 20.18 -17.23
CA ASN A 337 2.86 19.87 -16.19
C ASN A 337 3.02 20.78 -14.97
N LEU A 338 4.26 21.05 -14.53
CA LEU A 338 4.57 21.94 -13.40
C LEU A 338 4.80 23.40 -13.80
N SER A 339 4.68 23.73 -15.09
CA SER A 339 4.88 25.08 -15.63
C SER A 339 6.25 25.71 -15.32
N SER A 340 7.32 24.90 -15.26
CA SER A 340 8.70 25.32 -14.97
C SER A 340 8.85 26.10 -13.65
N PRO A 341 8.81 25.41 -12.48
CA PRO A 341 9.00 26.02 -11.16
C PRO A 341 10.28 26.85 -11.04
N ASP A 342 10.36 27.77 -10.08
CA ASP A 342 11.57 28.57 -9.90
C ASP A 342 12.66 27.83 -9.12
N VAL A 343 12.23 26.97 -8.20
CA VAL A 343 13.06 26.08 -7.38
C VAL A 343 12.39 24.71 -7.37
N VAL A 344 13.16 23.64 -7.49
CA VAL A 344 12.71 22.25 -7.37
C VAL A 344 13.56 21.58 -6.31
N ALA A 345 12.94 21.05 -5.26
CA ALA A 345 13.53 20.06 -4.37
C ALA A 345 13.36 18.69 -5.04
N LEU A 346 14.47 18.05 -5.38
CA LEU A 346 14.48 16.69 -5.92
C LEU A 346 14.84 15.70 -4.82
N GLU A 347 14.16 14.56 -4.85
CA GLU A 347 14.46 13.37 -4.06
C GLU A 347 14.95 12.25 -5.00
N GLU A 348 15.47 11.14 -4.46
CA GLU A 348 15.78 9.95 -5.26
C GLU A 348 16.81 10.16 -6.39
N VAL A 349 17.73 11.13 -6.23
CA VAL A 349 18.86 11.35 -7.15
C VAL A 349 20.00 10.41 -6.78
N GLN A 350 20.41 9.54 -7.70
CA GLN A 350 21.56 8.64 -7.55
C GLN A 350 22.88 9.27 -8.02
N ASP A 351 23.99 8.62 -7.63
CA ASP A 351 25.32 9.06 -8.02
C ASP A 351 25.57 8.72 -9.49
N ASP A 352 26.72 9.16 -9.99
CA ASP A 352 27.10 9.05 -11.39
C ASP A 352 27.30 7.58 -11.82
N SER A 353 27.38 6.65 -10.87
CA SER A 353 27.49 5.21 -11.15
C SER A 353 26.15 4.46 -11.06
N GLY A 354 25.11 5.11 -10.54
CA GLY A 354 23.80 4.52 -10.29
C GLY A 354 23.86 3.44 -9.21
N PRO A 355 23.26 2.25 -9.39
CA PRO A 355 23.22 1.23 -8.34
C PRO A 355 24.55 0.49 -8.13
N LYS A 356 25.66 0.94 -8.73
CA LYS A 356 26.95 0.24 -8.66
C LYS A 356 27.72 0.70 -7.42
N ASP A 357 27.91 -0.20 -6.46
CA ASP A 357 28.73 0.08 -5.29
C ASP A 357 30.23 0.09 -5.64
N ASN A 358 30.75 1.26 -6.04
CA ASN A 358 32.15 1.45 -6.47
C ASN A 358 32.84 2.65 -5.80
N GLY A 359 32.22 3.25 -4.78
CA GLY A 359 32.73 4.39 -4.02
C GLY A 359 32.54 5.76 -4.67
N VAL A 360 31.91 5.86 -5.85
CA VAL A 360 31.51 7.15 -6.44
C VAL A 360 30.34 7.72 -5.66
N VAL A 361 30.46 8.97 -5.19
CA VAL A 361 29.39 9.66 -4.44
C VAL A 361 28.86 10.90 -5.15
N THR A 362 29.50 11.33 -6.24
CA THR A 362 29.12 12.51 -7.02
C THR A 362 27.85 12.24 -7.82
N ALA A 363 26.98 13.24 -7.97
CA ALA A 363 25.76 13.15 -8.79
C ALA A 363 25.73 14.17 -9.95
N GLY A 364 26.91 14.62 -10.38
CA GLY A 364 27.06 15.69 -11.36
C GLY A 364 26.57 15.29 -12.75
N GLU A 365 26.86 14.07 -13.19
CA GLU A 365 26.41 13.53 -14.48
C GLU A 365 24.91 13.27 -14.47
N THR A 366 24.37 12.74 -13.37
CA THR A 366 22.93 12.54 -13.18
C THR A 366 22.16 13.86 -13.34
N LEU A 367 22.55 14.89 -12.58
CA LEU A 367 21.89 16.19 -12.58
C LEU A 367 22.09 16.92 -13.92
N LYS A 368 23.28 16.81 -14.51
CA LYS A 368 23.54 17.37 -15.85
C LYS A 368 22.61 16.75 -16.89
N LYS A 369 22.46 15.42 -16.92
CA LYS A 369 21.58 14.73 -17.88
C LYS A 369 20.12 15.17 -17.73
N LEU A 370 19.65 15.35 -16.49
CA LEU A 370 18.30 15.87 -16.24
C LEU A 370 18.13 17.33 -16.69
N THR A 371 19.06 18.22 -16.34
CA THR A 371 18.97 19.63 -16.76
C THR A 371 19.13 19.82 -18.27
N ASP A 372 19.94 19.01 -18.94
CA ASP A 372 20.03 18.98 -20.41
C ASP A 372 18.68 18.57 -21.03
N ALA A 373 18.03 17.53 -20.49
CA ALA A 373 16.71 17.09 -20.94
C ALA A 373 15.63 18.17 -20.72
N ILE A 374 15.65 18.85 -19.56
CA ILE A 374 14.74 19.98 -19.26
C ILE A 374 14.92 21.10 -20.29
N LYS A 375 16.16 21.47 -20.58
CA LYS A 375 16.46 22.49 -21.59
C LYS A 375 16.00 22.04 -22.98
N ALA A 376 16.22 20.78 -23.35
CA ALA A 376 15.76 20.21 -24.62
C ALA A 376 14.22 20.20 -24.74
N ALA A 377 13.51 20.02 -23.63
CA ALA A 377 12.05 20.12 -23.57
C ALA A 377 11.51 21.56 -23.63
N GLY A 378 12.38 22.57 -23.77
CA GLY A 378 12.02 23.99 -23.81
C GLY A 378 11.93 24.66 -22.43
N GLY A 379 12.43 24.00 -21.39
CA GLY A 379 12.50 24.53 -20.03
C GLY A 379 13.65 25.51 -19.80
N PRO A 380 13.73 26.08 -18.59
CA PRO A 380 14.84 26.95 -18.20
C PRO A 380 16.16 26.17 -18.15
N ALA A 381 17.27 26.89 -18.33
CA ALA A 381 18.60 26.38 -18.02
C ALA A 381 18.78 26.36 -16.49
N TYR A 382 18.21 25.35 -15.83
CA TYR A 382 18.34 25.21 -14.39
C TYR A 382 19.81 25.04 -13.97
N GLU A 383 20.17 25.72 -12.90
CA GLU A 383 21.36 25.41 -12.11
C GLU A 383 20.98 24.45 -10.97
N TRP A 384 21.96 23.76 -10.39
CA TRP A 384 21.73 22.87 -9.26
C TRP A 384 22.68 23.09 -8.08
N ARG A 385 22.24 22.68 -6.88
CA ARG A 385 23.05 22.59 -5.67
C ARG A 385 22.73 21.30 -4.92
N GLN A 386 23.77 20.63 -4.44
CA GLN A 386 23.70 19.38 -3.69
C GLN A 386 24.94 19.23 -2.81
N ILE A 387 24.95 18.24 -1.91
CA ILE A 387 26.11 17.85 -1.11
C ILE A 387 26.29 16.34 -1.26
N ASP A 388 27.46 15.91 -1.75
CA ASP A 388 27.79 14.49 -1.85
C ASP A 388 27.75 13.85 -0.46
N PRO A 389 27.09 12.70 -0.29
CA PRO A 389 27.08 12.00 0.98
C PRO A 389 28.42 11.29 1.25
N VAL A 390 28.60 10.80 2.47
CA VAL A 390 29.61 9.76 2.73
C VAL A 390 29.09 8.46 2.12
N ASN A 391 29.97 7.69 1.46
CA ASN A 391 29.60 6.46 0.76
C ASN A 391 28.77 5.52 1.66
N ASP A 392 27.59 5.13 1.16
CA ASP A 392 26.61 4.24 1.79
C ASP A 392 26.01 4.71 3.14
N GLN A 393 26.22 5.97 3.54
CA GLN A 393 25.74 6.45 4.85
C GLN A 393 24.34 7.09 4.85
N ASP A 394 23.80 7.38 3.67
CA ASP A 394 22.50 8.05 3.52
C ASP A 394 21.36 7.04 3.21
N GLY A 395 21.63 5.75 3.14
CA GLY A 395 20.63 4.71 2.84
C GLY A 395 20.00 4.85 1.45
N GLY A 396 18.85 4.21 1.24
CA GLY A 396 18.23 4.10 -0.09
C GLY A 396 18.72 2.86 -0.83
N GLN A 397 18.72 2.87 -2.17
CA GLN A 397 19.29 1.76 -2.94
C GLN A 397 20.79 1.62 -2.61
N PRO A 398 21.24 0.43 -2.17
CA PRO A 398 22.66 0.18 -1.88
C PRO A 398 23.57 0.56 -3.05
N GLY A 399 24.72 1.19 -2.75
CA GLY A 399 25.69 1.64 -3.74
C GLY A 399 25.30 2.93 -4.49
N GLY A 400 24.03 3.35 -4.49
CA GLY A 400 23.58 4.51 -5.27
C GLY A 400 23.67 5.86 -4.56
N ASN A 401 24.07 5.88 -3.28
CA ASN A 401 24.33 7.07 -2.49
C ASN A 401 23.21 8.12 -2.50
N ILE A 402 21.94 7.70 -2.58
CA ILE A 402 20.78 8.55 -2.89
C ILE A 402 20.77 9.84 -2.05
N ARG A 403 20.46 10.97 -2.71
CA ARG A 403 20.42 12.29 -2.06
C ARG A 403 19.25 13.15 -2.51
N THR A 404 19.04 14.24 -1.78
CA THR A 404 18.23 15.36 -2.26
C THR A 404 19.09 16.39 -2.98
N ALA A 405 18.51 17.10 -3.96
CA ALA A 405 19.17 18.19 -4.68
C ALA A 405 18.21 19.35 -4.94
N PHE A 406 18.75 20.55 -5.15
CA PHE A 406 17.99 21.67 -5.68
C PHE A 406 18.25 21.84 -7.17
N LEU A 407 17.20 22.06 -7.96
CA LEU A 407 17.27 22.77 -9.23
C LEU A 407 16.70 24.18 -9.06
N PHE A 408 17.23 25.19 -9.73
CA PHE A 408 16.65 26.54 -9.68
C PHE A 408 16.88 27.33 -10.96
N ASN A 409 15.88 28.13 -11.34
CA ASN A 409 15.93 28.95 -12.55
C ASN A 409 16.67 30.27 -12.22
N PRO A 410 17.90 30.48 -12.73
CA PRO A 410 18.68 31.68 -12.39
C PRO A 410 18.05 32.99 -12.89
N GLU A 411 17.11 32.93 -13.84
CA GLU A 411 16.36 34.10 -14.32
C GLU A 411 15.31 34.57 -13.31
N ARG A 412 14.91 33.72 -12.36
CA ARG A 412 13.80 33.98 -11.43
C ARG A 412 14.15 33.84 -9.96
N ALA A 413 15.08 32.97 -9.62
CA ALA A 413 15.61 32.77 -8.28
C ALA A 413 17.12 33.01 -8.27
N SER A 414 17.66 33.40 -7.12
CA SER A 414 19.09 33.40 -6.85
C SER A 414 19.36 32.55 -5.64
N PHE A 415 20.37 31.67 -5.75
CA PHE A 415 20.88 30.89 -4.63
C PHE A 415 21.98 31.68 -3.93
N THR A 416 21.98 31.72 -2.60
CA THR A 416 23.06 32.32 -1.81
C THR A 416 24.07 31.24 -1.47
N ASP A 417 25.21 31.21 -2.17
CA ASP A 417 26.29 30.27 -1.89
C ASP A 417 27.11 30.73 -0.67
N ILE A 418 27.16 29.89 0.37
CA ILE A 418 27.96 30.11 1.58
C ILE A 418 28.81 28.85 1.81
N LYS A 419 30.13 29.02 1.79
CA LYS A 419 31.10 27.92 1.91
C LYS A 419 31.01 27.24 3.28
N GLY A 420 31.39 25.97 3.34
CA GLY A 420 31.52 25.20 4.59
C GLY A 420 30.50 24.08 4.76
N GLY A 421 29.62 23.86 3.78
CA GLY A 421 28.73 22.69 3.76
C GLY A 421 29.46 21.47 3.21
N ASP A 422 29.39 20.36 3.94
CA ASP A 422 29.85 19.04 3.50
C ASP A 422 28.93 17.95 4.07
N ALA A 423 29.26 16.68 3.82
CA ALA A 423 28.44 15.52 4.22
C ALA A 423 28.22 15.41 5.74
N THR A 424 29.13 15.95 6.55
CA THR A 424 29.27 15.72 7.99
C THR A 424 29.18 17.00 8.83
N THR A 425 29.34 18.17 8.22
CA THR A 425 29.29 19.45 8.93
C THR A 425 27.83 19.93 9.10
N PRO A 426 27.34 20.10 10.35
CA PRO A 426 26.01 20.62 10.59
C PRO A 426 25.91 22.10 10.19
N VAL A 427 24.90 22.42 9.38
CA VAL A 427 24.52 23.82 9.13
C VAL A 427 23.90 24.43 10.39
N LYS A 428 24.25 25.68 10.67
CA LYS A 428 23.72 26.46 11.78
C LYS A 428 22.97 27.66 11.25
N VAL A 429 21.92 28.07 11.96
CA VAL A 429 21.29 29.38 11.70
C VAL A 429 22.12 30.45 12.36
N VAL A 430 22.52 31.46 11.60
CA VAL A 430 23.27 32.62 12.08
C VAL A 430 22.39 33.87 12.05
N ASP A 431 22.61 34.78 13.00
CA ASP A 431 22.04 36.12 12.94
C ASP A 431 22.91 36.99 12.04
N ASP A 432 22.26 37.62 11.07
CA ASP A 432 22.84 38.62 10.18
C ASP A 432 22.03 39.90 10.30
N HIS A 433 22.37 40.68 11.33
CA HIS A 433 21.76 41.98 11.64
C HIS A 433 20.24 41.89 11.82
N GLY A 434 19.77 40.91 12.62
CA GLY A 434 18.34 40.70 12.88
C GLY A 434 17.57 40.04 11.74
N LYS A 435 18.29 39.49 10.75
CA LYS A 435 17.75 38.58 9.73
C LYS A 435 18.48 37.24 9.84
N ALA A 436 17.77 36.14 9.61
CA ALA A 436 18.40 34.84 9.61
C ALA A 436 19.29 34.68 8.37
N SER A 437 20.37 33.94 8.52
CA SER A 437 21.15 33.34 7.43
C SER A 437 21.67 31.97 7.84
N LEU A 438 22.45 31.32 6.99
CA LEU A 438 23.01 29.99 7.22
C LEU A 438 24.53 30.07 7.36
N SER A 439 25.12 29.24 8.20
CA SER A 439 26.58 29.10 8.27
C SER A 439 27.18 28.47 7.01
N ALA A 440 26.37 27.74 6.25
CA ALA A 440 26.69 27.13 4.96
C ALA A 440 25.41 27.01 4.13
N SER A 441 25.50 27.23 2.82
CA SER A 441 24.38 27.16 1.89
C SER A 441 24.93 26.70 0.53
N PRO A 442 24.60 25.48 0.07
CA PRO A 442 23.75 24.51 0.75
C PRO A 442 24.37 23.98 2.05
N GLY A 443 23.55 23.44 2.95
CA GLY A 443 23.97 22.83 4.20
C GLY A 443 23.10 21.64 4.62
N ARG A 444 23.60 20.78 5.51
CA ARG A 444 22.87 19.61 6.05
C ARG A 444 22.41 19.84 7.49
N ILE A 445 21.16 19.49 7.79
CA ILE A 445 20.59 19.64 9.15
C ILE A 445 21.07 18.46 10.02
N ALA A 446 21.92 18.76 11.01
CA ALA A 446 22.39 17.80 12.02
C ALA A 446 22.86 16.44 11.45
N PRO A 447 23.74 16.38 10.43
CA PRO A 447 24.04 15.15 9.67
C PRO A 447 24.66 14.01 10.49
N ALA A 448 25.15 14.28 11.70
CA ALA A 448 25.72 13.29 12.61
C ALA A 448 24.70 12.76 13.65
N ASP A 449 23.45 13.23 13.64
CA ASP A 449 22.41 12.74 14.55
C ASP A 449 21.96 11.33 14.17
N GLU A 450 21.76 10.46 15.16
CA GLU A 450 21.30 9.08 14.97
C GLU A 450 19.97 8.97 14.24
N ALA A 451 19.13 10.02 14.27
CA ALA A 451 17.92 10.08 13.47
C ALA A 451 18.17 9.93 11.96
N TRP A 452 19.38 10.25 11.48
CA TRP A 452 19.77 10.13 10.06
C TRP A 452 20.60 8.88 9.74
N LYS A 453 20.76 7.97 10.70
CA LYS A 453 21.46 6.71 10.46
C LYS A 453 20.80 5.96 9.30
N THR A 454 21.60 5.61 8.28
CA THR A 454 21.14 4.95 7.05
C THR A 454 19.93 5.62 6.40
N SER A 455 19.86 6.96 6.46
CA SER A 455 18.77 7.77 5.90
C SER A 455 19.31 9.10 5.35
N ARG A 456 18.59 9.68 4.38
CA ARG A 456 19.02 10.90 3.68
C ARG A 456 18.99 12.07 4.66
N LYS A 457 20.04 12.86 4.65
CA LYS A 457 20.17 14.05 5.50
C LYS A 457 19.57 15.26 4.76
N PRO A 458 18.65 16.04 5.37
CA PRO A 458 18.00 17.16 4.68
C PRO A 458 18.98 18.20 4.17
N LEU A 459 18.73 18.70 2.96
CA LEU A 459 19.49 19.78 2.33
C LEU A 459 18.74 21.10 2.51
N VAL A 460 19.36 22.10 3.12
CA VAL A 460 18.81 23.45 3.23
C VAL A 460 19.58 24.43 2.35
N GLY A 461 18.86 25.32 1.68
CA GLY A 461 19.41 26.39 0.86
C GLY A 461 18.71 27.73 1.07
N GLN A 462 19.45 28.83 0.94
CA GLN A 462 18.93 30.19 1.02
C GLN A 462 18.72 30.78 -0.38
N PHE A 463 17.48 31.11 -0.70
CA PHE A 463 17.06 31.68 -1.99
C PHE A 463 16.55 33.11 -1.85
N SER A 464 16.65 33.88 -2.94
CA SER A 464 15.99 35.18 -3.14
C SER A 464 15.22 35.15 -4.46
N ALA A 465 14.00 35.69 -4.49
CA ALA A 465 13.32 35.94 -5.76
C ALA A 465 13.97 37.14 -6.47
N LYS A 466 14.17 37.04 -7.79
CA LYS A 466 14.71 38.14 -8.61
C LYS A 466 13.77 39.35 -8.64
N SER A 467 12.47 39.14 -8.51
CA SER A 467 11.48 40.22 -8.43
C SER A 467 11.48 40.95 -7.08
N ARG A 468 12.12 40.38 -6.05
CA ARG A 468 12.33 41.00 -4.73
C ARG A 468 13.77 40.72 -4.25
N PRO A 469 14.77 41.40 -4.82
CA PRO A 469 16.16 41.19 -4.44
C PRO A 469 16.38 41.39 -2.93
N GLY A 470 17.07 40.45 -2.30
CA GLY A 470 17.32 40.47 -0.85
C GLY A 470 16.19 39.86 -0.01
N SER A 471 15.13 39.33 -0.62
CA SER A 471 14.24 38.38 0.04
C SER A 471 15.03 37.14 0.47
N ARG A 472 14.67 36.55 1.61
CA ARG A 472 15.30 35.32 2.14
C ARG A 472 14.23 34.27 2.32
N VAL A 473 14.22 33.31 1.41
CA VAL A 473 13.41 32.09 1.50
C VAL A 473 14.36 30.93 1.73
N PHE A 474 14.16 30.22 2.83
CA PHE A 474 14.88 29.00 3.15
C PHE A 474 14.07 27.82 2.65
N VAL A 475 14.62 27.05 1.73
CA VAL A 475 14.01 25.80 1.26
C VAL A 475 14.78 24.65 1.87
N ILE A 476 14.07 23.71 2.51
CA ILE A 476 14.61 22.50 3.11
C ILE A 476 14.06 21.33 2.29
N ALA A 477 14.91 20.67 1.51
CA ALA A 477 14.59 19.44 0.79
C ALA A 477 14.80 18.24 1.72
N ASN A 478 13.82 17.34 1.78
CA ASN A 478 13.80 16.21 2.70
C ASN A 478 13.50 14.93 1.93
N HIS A 479 14.08 13.84 2.42
CA HIS A 479 13.73 12.50 2.01
C HIS A 479 13.87 11.58 3.24
N PHE A 480 12.82 11.45 4.04
CA PHE A 480 12.89 10.75 5.32
C PHE A 480 13.00 9.23 5.16
N ASN A 481 13.23 8.53 6.28
CA ASN A 481 13.32 7.07 6.28
C ASN A 481 12.04 6.43 5.69
N SER A 482 12.22 5.46 4.80
CA SER A 482 11.09 4.79 4.15
C SER A 482 10.24 4.01 5.16
N LYS A 483 9.04 3.64 4.73
CA LYS A 483 8.15 2.77 5.52
C LYS A 483 8.57 1.30 5.49
N GLY A 484 9.71 0.98 4.86
CA GLY A 484 10.26 -0.37 4.83
C GLY A 484 10.51 -0.92 6.23
N GLY A 485 10.10 -2.16 6.47
CA GLY A 485 10.16 -2.80 7.80
C GLY A 485 8.93 -2.56 8.68
N ASP A 486 7.98 -1.71 8.26
CA ASP A 486 6.64 -1.69 8.86
C ASP A 486 5.87 -2.96 8.44
N GLN A 487 4.97 -3.41 9.31
CA GLN A 487 4.07 -4.53 9.01
C GLN A 487 2.94 -4.07 8.08
N GLY A 488 2.53 -4.97 7.17
CA GLY A 488 1.40 -4.75 6.27
C GLY A 488 0.09 -4.51 7.01
N LEU A 489 -0.87 -3.84 6.36
CA LEU A 489 -2.17 -3.50 6.95
C LEU A 489 -2.92 -4.76 7.41
N ASP A 490 -2.78 -5.83 6.65
CA ASP A 490 -3.34 -7.17 6.81
C ASP A 490 -2.50 -8.11 7.68
N SER A 491 -1.44 -7.60 8.34
CA SER A 491 -0.57 -8.40 9.20
C SER A 491 -1.37 -9.20 10.23
N ARG A 492 -0.87 -10.39 10.58
CA ARG A 492 -1.41 -11.16 11.71
C ARG A 492 -1.24 -10.44 13.05
N PHE A 493 -0.40 -9.41 13.13
CA PHE A 493 -0.23 -8.58 14.32
C PHE A 493 -1.07 -7.31 14.18
N GLN A 494 -2.04 -7.10 15.08
CA GLN A 494 -2.99 -5.98 14.95
C GLN A 494 -3.11 -5.13 16.23
N PRO A 495 -2.97 -3.78 16.12
CA PRO A 495 -2.62 -3.04 14.91
C PRO A 495 -1.18 -3.36 14.44
N PRO A 496 -0.87 -3.17 13.14
CA PRO A 496 0.46 -3.46 12.60
C PRO A 496 1.53 -2.59 13.26
N ALA A 497 2.69 -3.19 13.53
CA ALA A 497 3.85 -2.46 14.02
C ALA A 497 4.41 -1.54 12.93
N ARG A 498 4.57 -0.26 13.26
CA ARG A 498 5.18 0.76 12.38
C ARG A 498 6.58 1.12 12.90
N SER A 499 7.50 0.16 12.83
CA SER A 499 8.83 0.27 13.44
C SER A 499 9.61 1.49 12.91
N SER A 500 9.49 1.77 11.62
CA SER A 500 10.17 2.87 10.92
C SER A 500 9.68 4.26 11.35
N GLU A 501 8.46 4.38 11.89
CA GLU A 501 7.83 5.63 12.35
C GLU A 501 8.63 6.28 13.51
N THR A 502 9.33 5.47 14.31
CA THR A 502 10.19 5.96 15.40
C THR A 502 11.30 6.87 14.86
N GLN A 503 11.99 6.45 13.80
CA GLN A 503 13.06 7.24 13.19
C GLN A 503 12.49 8.47 12.50
N ARG A 504 11.40 8.34 11.72
CA ARG A 504 10.76 9.49 11.07
C ARG A 504 10.31 10.56 12.06
N THR A 505 9.82 10.16 13.24
CA THR A 505 9.45 11.09 14.30
C THR A 505 10.65 11.85 14.86
N ALA A 506 11.80 11.19 15.02
CA ALA A 506 13.05 11.87 15.41
C ALA A 506 13.54 12.85 14.34
N GLN A 507 13.51 12.44 13.06
CA GLN A 507 13.86 13.28 11.91
C GLN A 507 12.98 14.53 11.84
N ALA A 508 11.67 14.38 12.00
CA ALA A 508 10.70 15.47 12.05
C ALA A 508 11.01 16.51 13.13
N ARG A 509 11.44 16.05 14.33
CA ARG A 509 11.80 16.95 15.44
C ARG A 509 13.05 17.77 15.15
N LEU A 510 14.04 17.19 14.45
CA LEU A 510 15.26 17.92 14.06
C LEU A 510 14.95 19.03 13.07
N VAL A 511 14.16 18.73 12.03
CA VAL A 511 13.72 19.74 11.06
C VAL A 511 12.87 20.82 11.73
N ASN A 512 11.90 20.44 12.58
CA ASN A 512 11.10 21.40 13.34
C ASN A 512 11.95 22.32 14.22
N SER A 513 12.96 21.77 14.91
CA SER A 513 13.86 22.52 15.77
C SER A 513 14.72 23.49 14.97
N PHE A 514 15.20 23.08 13.81
CA PHE A 514 15.92 23.96 12.88
C PHE A 514 15.05 25.13 12.40
N VAL A 515 13.79 24.87 12.04
CA VAL A 515 12.84 25.94 11.65
C VAL A 515 12.51 26.87 12.82
N LYS A 516 12.41 26.34 14.05
CA LYS A 516 12.25 27.18 15.26
C LYS A 516 13.45 28.10 15.46
N ASP A 517 14.67 27.62 15.23
CA ASP A 517 15.87 28.43 15.36
C ASP A 517 15.94 29.54 14.27
N LEU A 518 15.52 29.22 13.04
CA LEU A 518 15.33 30.22 11.99
C LEU A 518 14.36 31.33 12.43
N LEU A 519 13.18 30.95 12.90
CA LEU A 519 12.12 31.90 13.29
C LEU A 519 12.42 32.65 14.60
N ALA A 520 13.27 32.10 15.47
CA ALA A 520 13.72 32.78 16.68
C ALA A 520 14.67 33.94 16.35
N LYS A 521 15.53 33.78 15.33
CA LYS A 521 16.44 34.82 14.86
C LYS A 521 15.77 35.80 13.89
N ASP A 522 14.86 35.30 13.06
CA ASP A 522 14.07 36.12 12.13
C ASP A 522 12.61 35.66 12.12
N PRO A 523 11.74 36.31 12.89
CA PRO A 523 10.31 36.00 12.94
C PRO A 523 9.57 36.17 11.60
N LYS A 524 10.21 36.79 10.60
CA LYS A 524 9.68 37.00 9.25
C LYS A 524 10.31 36.07 8.21
N ALA A 525 11.22 35.17 8.59
CA ALA A 525 11.85 34.23 7.68
C ALA A 525 10.79 33.39 6.95
N GLY A 526 10.85 33.38 5.62
CA GLY A 526 10.07 32.47 4.81
C GLY A 526 10.76 31.12 4.75
N VAL A 527 10.15 30.08 5.31
CA VAL A 527 10.67 28.71 5.29
C VAL A 527 9.68 27.81 4.55
N VAL A 528 10.22 27.04 3.61
CA VAL A 528 9.52 25.96 2.90
C VAL A 528 10.22 24.65 3.24
N VAL A 529 9.51 23.72 3.87
CA VAL A 529 9.93 22.33 4.04
C VAL A 529 9.26 21.54 2.93
N ALA A 530 10.03 20.91 2.05
CA ALA A 530 9.53 20.19 0.89
C ALA A 530 10.15 18.79 0.82
N GLY A 531 9.35 17.82 0.39
CA GLY A 531 9.81 16.53 -0.10
C GLY A 531 9.12 15.32 0.48
N ASP A 532 9.66 14.16 0.13
CA ASP A 532 9.17 12.86 0.57
C ASP A 532 9.46 12.67 2.06
N LEU A 533 8.46 12.88 2.90
CA LEU A 533 8.57 12.66 4.35
C LEU A 533 8.24 11.22 4.74
N ASN A 534 7.89 10.37 3.77
CA ASN A 534 7.56 8.95 3.95
C ASN A 534 6.50 8.70 5.03
N ASP A 535 5.62 9.66 5.28
CA ASP A 535 4.55 9.48 6.25
C ASP A 535 3.34 10.34 5.95
N TYR A 536 2.23 9.96 6.57
CA TYR A 536 0.93 10.55 6.27
C TYR A 536 0.76 11.90 6.95
N GLN A 537 -0.12 12.73 6.39
CA GLN A 537 -0.59 14.00 6.96
C GLN A 537 -1.19 13.86 8.37
N PHE A 538 -1.60 12.66 8.78
CA PHE A 538 -2.14 12.35 10.12
C PHE A 538 -1.16 11.58 11.02
N SER A 539 0.07 11.35 10.58
CA SER A 539 1.09 10.59 11.30
C SER A 539 1.64 11.33 12.53
N PRO A 540 2.24 10.61 13.49
CA PRO A 540 3.04 11.20 14.58
C PRO A 540 4.22 12.05 14.07
N ALA A 541 4.87 11.66 12.97
CA ALA A 541 5.97 12.43 12.38
C ALA A 541 5.49 13.84 11.94
N LEU A 542 4.36 13.93 11.23
CA LEU A 542 3.81 15.22 10.81
C LEU A 542 3.27 16.05 11.98
N LYS A 543 2.77 15.40 13.05
CA LYS A 543 2.41 16.07 14.30
C LYS A 543 3.64 16.73 14.94
N ASP A 544 4.76 16.02 15.00
CA ASP A 544 6.00 16.54 15.59
C ASP A 544 6.66 17.61 14.70
N LEU A 545 6.60 17.45 13.38
CA LEU A 545 7.09 18.44 12.41
C LEU A 545 6.33 19.78 12.52
N THR A 546 5.04 19.74 12.83
CA THR A 546 4.19 20.93 12.98
C THR A 546 4.08 21.44 14.42
N ALA A 547 4.77 20.80 15.37
CA ALA A 547 4.70 21.15 16.80
C ALA A 547 5.11 22.61 17.07
N GLY A 548 4.35 23.28 17.94
CA GLY A 548 4.48 24.71 18.20
C GLY A 548 3.83 25.61 17.13
N GLY A 549 3.25 25.01 16.10
CA GLY A 549 2.55 25.72 15.02
C GLY A 549 3.46 26.61 14.19
N VAL A 550 4.77 26.32 14.13
CA VAL A 550 5.75 27.07 13.34
C VAL A 550 5.65 26.77 11.85
N LEU A 551 5.19 25.57 11.50
CA LEU A 551 4.97 25.09 10.14
C LEU A 551 3.49 24.73 9.95
N THR A 552 2.98 24.97 8.75
CA THR A 552 1.65 24.54 8.30
C THR A 552 1.80 23.62 7.10
N ASP A 553 1.31 22.38 7.22
CA ASP A 553 1.25 21.41 6.12
C ASP A 553 0.20 21.85 5.08
N GLN A 554 0.65 22.11 3.86
CA GLN A 554 -0.21 22.66 2.79
C GLN A 554 -1.15 21.61 2.20
N VAL A 555 -0.84 20.32 2.32
CA VAL A 555 -1.73 19.21 1.92
C VAL A 555 -3.11 19.37 2.55
N ARG A 556 -3.15 19.81 3.82
CA ARG A 556 -4.41 19.98 4.57
C ARG A 556 -5.28 21.13 4.05
N ARG A 557 -4.77 21.98 3.15
CA ARG A 557 -5.54 23.07 2.52
C ARG A 557 -6.32 22.62 1.30
N LEU A 558 -5.94 21.49 0.69
CA LEU A 558 -6.70 20.89 -0.41
C LEU A 558 -8.00 20.25 0.11
N PRO A 559 -9.04 20.12 -0.73
CA PRO A 559 -10.18 19.25 -0.45
C PRO A 559 -9.71 17.83 -0.12
N ALA A 560 -10.38 17.11 0.78
CA ALA A 560 -9.93 15.79 1.23
C ALA A 560 -9.70 14.81 0.06
N ALA A 561 -10.58 14.85 -0.94
CA ALA A 561 -10.54 14.00 -2.13
C ALA A 561 -9.33 14.25 -3.06
N GLU A 562 -8.57 15.32 -2.86
CA GLU A 562 -7.37 15.72 -3.62
C GLU A 562 -6.07 15.50 -2.81
N ARG A 563 -6.16 14.94 -1.59
CA ARG A 563 -5.01 14.79 -0.68
C ARG A 563 -4.30 13.46 -0.90
N TYR A 564 -3.66 13.30 -2.04
CA TYR A 564 -2.82 12.15 -2.34
C TYR A 564 -1.80 12.52 -3.41
N GLY A 565 -0.70 11.78 -3.47
CA GLY A 565 0.26 11.84 -4.58
C GLY A 565 0.99 10.51 -4.79
N TYR A 566 0.49 9.44 -4.16
CA TYR A 566 1.08 8.12 -4.15
C TYR A 566 -0.05 7.07 -4.10
N VAL A 567 0.04 6.00 -4.88
CA VAL A 567 -0.94 4.92 -4.86
C VAL A 567 -0.25 3.61 -4.53
N TYR A 568 -0.58 3.04 -3.37
CA TYR A 568 0.05 1.81 -2.89
C TYR A 568 -0.98 0.85 -2.31
N SER A 569 -0.92 -0.40 -2.77
CA SER A 569 -1.89 -1.44 -2.44
C SER A 569 -3.35 -1.00 -2.69
N GLY A 570 -3.62 -0.19 -3.71
CA GLY A 570 -4.96 0.33 -4.00
C GLY A 570 -5.46 1.44 -3.07
N ASN A 571 -4.58 1.98 -2.21
CA ASN A 571 -4.85 3.17 -1.42
C ASN A 571 -4.17 4.38 -2.06
N SER A 572 -4.90 5.49 -2.22
CA SER A 572 -4.38 6.82 -2.54
C SER A 572 -3.90 7.48 -1.25
N GLN A 573 -2.62 7.83 -1.17
CA GLN A 573 -1.91 8.23 0.06
C GLN A 573 -1.06 9.48 -0.18
N VAL A 574 -0.64 10.13 0.92
CA VAL A 574 0.31 11.25 0.93
C VAL A 574 1.61 10.76 1.56
N LEU A 575 2.74 10.96 0.88
CA LEU A 575 4.08 10.76 1.44
C LEU A 575 4.93 12.03 1.28
N ASP A 576 4.75 12.73 0.16
CA ASP A 576 5.36 14.03 -0.08
C ASP A 576 4.56 15.15 0.55
N HIS A 577 5.27 16.13 1.10
CA HIS A 577 4.67 17.29 1.72
C HIS A 577 5.36 18.58 1.30
N MET A 578 4.58 19.66 1.29
CA MET A 578 5.10 21.02 1.34
C MET A 578 4.52 21.72 2.58
N LEU A 579 5.40 22.18 3.48
CA LEU A 579 5.01 22.93 4.67
C LEU A 579 5.61 24.33 4.61
N THR A 580 4.87 25.32 5.12
CA THR A 580 5.31 26.71 5.15
C THR A 580 5.34 27.29 6.55
N SER A 581 6.32 28.15 6.81
CA SER A 581 6.35 28.98 8.02
C SER A 581 5.24 30.02 8.01
N ARG A 582 4.79 30.47 9.19
CA ARG A 582 3.72 31.47 9.36
C ARG A 582 3.83 32.73 8.49
N PRO A 583 5.02 33.35 8.26
CA PRO A 583 5.11 34.55 7.43
C PRO A 583 4.61 34.37 5.99
N LEU A 584 4.66 33.13 5.46
CA LEU A 584 4.17 32.77 4.13
C LEU A 584 2.65 32.51 4.15
N THR A 585 1.87 33.53 4.54
CA THR A 585 0.41 33.44 4.74
C THR A 585 -0.39 33.26 3.44
N ARG A 586 0.15 33.73 2.31
CA ARG A 586 -0.45 33.65 0.97
C ARG A 586 0.33 32.65 0.12
N SER A 587 -0.01 31.38 0.30
CA SER A 587 0.46 30.27 -0.53
C SER A 587 -0.68 29.75 -1.41
N ASP A 588 -0.31 29.37 -2.63
CA ASP A 588 -1.13 28.59 -3.55
C ASP A 588 -0.42 27.25 -3.74
N TYR A 589 -1.11 26.15 -3.43
CA TYR A 589 -0.52 24.81 -3.33
C TYR A 589 -1.36 23.82 -4.13
N ASP A 590 -0.67 22.89 -4.78
CA ASP A 590 -1.25 21.94 -5.71
C ASP A 590 -0.44 20.63 -5.70
N ILE A 591 -1.12 19.50 -5.85
CA ILE A 591 -0.51 18.20 -6.17
C ILE A 591 -0.91 17.91 -7.62
N VAL A 592 0.06 17.71 -8.49
CA VAL A 592 -0.20 17.60 -9.93
C VAL A 592 -0.27 16.13 -10.31
N HIS A 593 -1.49 15.59 -10.49
CA HIS A 593 -1.71 14.17 -10.77
C HIS A 593 -1.28 13.79 -12.19
N LEU A 594 -0.10 13.19 -12.34
CA LEU A 594 0.47 12.80 -13.63
C LEU A 594 1.23 11.46 -13.62
N ASN A 595 1.38 10.85 -12.45
CA ASN A 595 2.20 9.68 -12.21
C ASN A 595 1.44 8.58 -11.46
N ALA A 596 1.08 8.80 -10.20
CA ALA A 596 0.70 7.73 -9.27
C ALA A 596 -0.55 6.93 -9.69
N GLU A 597 -1.42 7.55 -10.49
CA GLU A 597 -2.68 6.96 -10.97
C GLU A 597 -2.55 6.11 -12.23
N TYR A 598 -1.40 6.18 -12.90
CA TYR A 598 -1.21 5.64 -14.24
C TYR A 598 -0.45 4.32 -14.19
N ALA A 599 -0.73 3.39 -15.11
CA ALA A 599 0.06 2.17 -15.27
C ALA A 599 1.42 2.46 -15.93
N ASP A 600 1.48 3.47 -16.79
CA ASP A 600 2.73 3.95 -17.40
C ASP A 600 3.27 5.15 -16.61
N GLN A 601 4.16 4.89 -15.65
CA GLN A 601 4.69 5.89 -14.72
C GLN A 601 6.12 6.33 -15.07
N ALA A 602 6.43 7.62 -14.89
CA ALA A 602 7.82 8.11 -14.92
C ALA A 602 8.45 8.11 -13.52
N SER A 603 7.61 8.23 -12.50
CA SER A 603 7.86 8.12 -11.06
C SER A 603 6.59 7.57 -10.44
N ASP A 604 6.68 6.89 -9.31
CA ASP A 604 5.53 6.45 -8.51
C ASP A 604 4.91 7.58 -7.67
N HIS A 605 5.54 8.75 -7.64
CA HIS A 605 5.08 9.94 -6.92
C HIS A 605 4.58 11.03 -7.89
N ASP A 606 3.43 11.63 -7.56
CA ASP A 606 2.99 12.89 -8.17
C ASP A 606 3.79 14.08 -7.60
N PRO A 607 4.31 14.98 -8.44
CA PRO A 607 5.00 16.17 -7.95
C PRO A 607 4.04 17.17 -7.32
N GLN A 608 4.58 18.00 -6.43
CA GLN A 608 3.84 19.07 -5.77
C GLN A 608 4.43 20.43 -6.12
N VAL A 609 3.59 21.47 -6.12
CA VAL A 609 4.04 22.84 -6.34
C VAL A 609 3.39 23.80 -5.35
N LEU A 610 4.20 24.72 -4.86
CA LEU A 610 3.83 25.79 -3.96
C LEU A 610 4.27 27.12 -4.57
N ARG A 611 3.34 28.07 -4.70
CA ARG A 611 3.64 29.45 -5.10
C ARG A 611 3.46 30.35 -3.90
N ILE A 612 4.53 31.05 -3.54
CA ILE A 612 4.57 31.98 -2.42
C ILE A 612 4.91 33.38 -2.89
N LYS A 613 4.65 34.39 -2.05
CA LYS A 613 5.14 35.76 -2.26
C LYS A 613 6.20 36.06 -1.20
N PRO A 614 7.50 36.01 -1.56
CA PRO A 614 8.63 36.18 -0.64
C PRO A 614 8.70 37.53 0.05
#